data_AF-A0A0L8HB60-F1
#
_entry.id   AF-A0A0L8HB60-F1
#
_cell.length_a   1.000
_cell.length_b   1.000
_cell.length_c   1.000
_cell.angle_alpha   90.00
_cell.angle_beta   90.00
_cell.angle_gamma   90.00
#
_symmetry.space_group_name_H-M   'P 1'
#
loop_
_entity.id
_entity.type
_entity.pdbx_description
1 polymer ?
#
loop_
_entity_poly.entity_id
_entity_poly.type
_entity_poly.pdbx_seq_one_letter_code
_entity_poly.pdbx_strand_id
1 'polypeptide(L)'
;MFCLVIIIIFCFSLLQVLGAAIFGFCLWLRLDFWYDHNIGVNSVLKIYHIAIYIAIAVGGLIIIFGIIGCVGAIASRLVLLVLFQNTISEGNLFRGFIQTDYGNDQGKTRIIDFVQWKLKCCGGQRYTDYLDSSWAHQDQNHIGQVPLSCCADYKSNEASNINNHGCKADGNLSYKKGCGRAIVNLVEKRLLLITGIVVAILGLQLFGFLFIVLLICYLRKPPPQQPDDVVYEMARTQEKAPYPTRGNTYSNL
;
A
#
# COMPACT_ATOMS: atom_id res chain seq x y z
N MET A 1 14.51 16.26 6.65
CA MET A 1 13.52 15.38 5.97
C MET A 1 14.03 13.96 5.74
N PHE A 2 15.27 13.76 5.25
CA PHE A 2 15.81 12.42 4.95
C PHE A 2 15.89 11.46 6.16
N CYS A 3 16.34 11.90 7.33
CA CYS A 3 16.34 11.05 8.54
C CYS A 3 14.94 10.61 8.98
N LEU A 4 13.94 11.49 8.82
CA LEU A 4 12.57 11.21 9.25
C LEU A 4 11.94 10.11 8.38
N VAL A 5 12.23 10.10 7.07
CA VAL A 5 11.78 9.04 6.16
C VAL A 5 12.46 7.70 6.47
N ILE A 6 13.76 7.69 6.78
CA ILE A 6 14.50 6.46 7.13
C ILE A 6 13.98 5.86 8.44
N ILE A 7 13.71 6.69 9.45
CA ILE A 7 13.13 6.26 10.73
C ILE A 7 11.73 5.68 10.50
N ILE A 8 10.89 6.32 9.68
CA ILE A 8 9.56 5.80 9.33
C ILE A 8 9.66 4.44 8.62
N ILE A 9 10.59 4.27 7.68
CA ILE A 9 10.80 3.00 6.96
C ILE A 9 11.22 1.89 7.92
N PHE A 10 12.16 2.20 8.82
CA PHE A 10 12.66 1.23 9.79
C PHE A 10 11.57 0.82 10.78
N CYS A 11 10.80 1.77 11.30
CA CYS A 11 9.64 1.49 12.15
C CYS A 11 8.56 0.68 11.42
N PHE A 12 8.31 0.99 10.14
CA PHE A 12 7.33 0.27 9.32
C PHE A 12 7.77 -1.17 9.03
N SER A 13 9.06 -1.39 8.77
CA SER A 13 9.65 -2.71 8.56
C SER A 13 9.57 -3.59 9.81
N LEU A 14 9.80 -3.02 11.01
CA LEU A 14 9.65 -3.73 12.27
C LEU A 14 8.20 -4.12 12.57
N LEU A 15 7.26 -3.20 12.34
CA LEU A 15 5.82 -3.46 12.47
C LEU A 15 5.35 -4.58 11.53
N GLN A 16 5.96 -4.68 10.35
CA GLN A 16 5.60 -5.68 9.34
C GLN A 16 6.10 -7.09 9.68
N VAL A 17 7.28 -7.22 10.29
CA VAL A 17 7.79 -8.51 10.78
C VAL A 17 6.92 -9.03 11.92
N LEU A 18 6.48 -8.15 12.83
CA LEU A 18 5.50 -8.47 13.87
C LEU A 18 4.17 -8.95 13.27
N GLY A 19 3.66 -8.25 12.24
CA GLY A 19 2.45 -8.64 11.53
C GLY A 19 2.56 -10.01 10.83
N ALA A 20 3.69 -10.29 10.18
CA ALA A 20 3.95 -11.58 9.54
C ALA A 20 4.03 -12.73 10.55
N ALA A 21 4.63 -12.49 11.72
CA ALA A 21 4.68 -13.48 12.80
C ALA A 21 3.26 -13.82 13.32
N ILE A 22 2.41 -12.80 13.51
CA ILE A 22 1.02 -12.99 13.93
C ILE A 22 0.20 -13.73 12.86
N PHE A 23 0.34 -13.36 11.58
CA PHE A 23 -0.32 -14.05 10.48
C PHE A 23 0.10 -15.52 10.40
N GLY A 24 1.41 -15.79 10.54
CA GLY A 24 1.94 -17.15 10.60
C GLY A 24 1.37 -17.94 11.79
N PHE A 25 1.24 -17.32 12.95
CA PHE A 25 0.62 -17.93 14.12
C PHE A 25 -0.88 -18.22 13.92
N CYS A 26 -1.64 -17.30 13.32
CA CYS A 26 -3.05 -17.54 12.98
C CYS A 26 -3.23 -18.65 11.93
N LEU A 27 -2.31 -18.72 10.96
CA LEU A 27 -2.29 -19.79 9.96
C LEU A 27 -1.94 -21.14 10.60
N TRP A 28 -0.97 -21.16 11.53
CA TRP A 28 -0.61 -22.34 12.30
C TRP A 28 -1.81 -22.86 13.10
N LEU A 29 -2.49 -21.98 13.85
CA LEU A 29 -3.70 -22.33 14.61
C LEU A 29 -4.82 -22.91 13.73
N ARG A 30 -4.88 -22.55 12.44
CA ARG A 30 -5.85 -23.12 11.50
C ARG A 30 -5.43 -24.50 11.00
N LEU A 31 -4.13 -24.70 10.76
CA LEU A 31 -3.56 -25.95 10.24
C LEU A 31 -3.39 -27.03 11.31
N ASP A 32 -3.42 -26.66 12.59
CA ASP A 32 -3.35 -27.61 13.69
C ASP A 32 -4.64 -28.46 13.72
N PHE A 33 -4.55 -29.66 13.13
CA PHE A 33 -5.64 -30.63 12.92
C PHE A 33 -6.41 -31.01 14.20
N TRP A 34 -5.82 -30.77 15.38
CA TRP A 34 -6.46 -31.03 16.68
C TRP A 34 -7.68 -30.13 16.92
N TYR A 35 -7.75 -28.97 16.27
CA TYR A 35 -8.85 -28.01 16.44
C TYR A 35 -10.15 -28.46 15.76
N ASP A 36 -10.08 -29.10 14.59
CA ASP A 36 -11.27 -29.50 13.81
C ASP A 36 -12.02 -30.70 14.43
N HIS A 37 -11.37 -31.54 15.27
CA HIS A 37 -12.00 -32.74 15.86
C HIS A 37 -13.05 -32.42 16.94
N ASN A 38 -13.03 -31.23 17.55
CA ASN A 38 -13.96 -30.84 18.62
C ASN A 38 -15.07 -29.85 18.18
N ILE A 39 -15.25 -29.59 16.87
CA ILE A 39 -16.16 -28.54 16.33
C ILE A 39 -17.66 -28.94 16.32
N GLY A 40 -18.04 -30.01 17.01
CA GLY A 40 -19.42 -30.51 17.01
C GLY A 40 -20.41 -29.83 17.97
N VAL A 41 -19.98 -29.12 19.02
CA VAL A 41 -20.86 -29.01 20.22
C VAL A 41 -21.19 -27.59 20.70
N ASN A 42 -20.37 -26.56 20.45
CA ASN A 42 -20.51 -25.26 21.14
C ASN A 42 -20.60 -24.03 20.21
N SER A 43 -21.66 -23.21 20.36
CA SER A 43 -21.89 -21.94 19.65
C SER A 43 -20.73 -20.94 19.78
N VAL A 44 -20.01 -21.00 20.90
CA VAL A 44 -18.84 -20.16 21.18
C VAL A 44 -17.67 -20.47 20.25
N LEU A 45 -17.50 -21.74 19.83
CA LEU A 45 -16.39 -22.17 18.97
C LEU A 45 -16.55 -21.68 17.51
N LYS A 46 -17.80 -21.46 17.05
CA LYS A 46 -18.09 -20.85 15.74
C LYS A 46 -17.64 -19.38 15.66
N ILE A 47 -17.78 -18.64 16.76
CA ILE A 47 -17.32 -17.24 16.85
C ILE A 47 -15.80 -17.16 16.71
N TYR A 48 -15.07 -18.08 17.33
CA TYR A 48 -13.60 -18.15 17.22
C TYR A 48 -13.15 -18.45 15.78
N HIS A 49 -13.86 -19.31 15.06
CA HIS A 49 -13.55 -19.64 13.67
C HIS A 49 -13.68 -18.40 12.76
N ILE A 50 -14.81 -17.69 12.86
CA ILE A 50 -15.04 -16.44 12.12
C ILE A 50 -13.97 -15.39 12.45
N ALA A 51 -13.62 -15.25 13.73
CA ALA A 51 -12.59 -14.31 14.18
C ALA A 51 -11.20 -14.64 13.59
N ILE A 52 -10.82 -15.92 13.51
CA ILE A 52 -9.54 -16.34 12.92
C ILE A 52 -9.51 -16.04 11.41
N TYR A 53 -10.60 -16.29 10.67
CA TYR A 53 -10.64 -15.97 9.24
C TYR A 53 -10.53 -14.47 8.97
N ILE A 54 -11.19 -13.63 9.77
CA ILE A 54 -11.05 -12.17 9.68
C ILE A 54 -9.62 -11.75 10.00
N ALA A 55 -9.00 -12.33 11.03
CA ALA A 55 -7.61 -12.02 11.41
C ALA A 55 -6.60 -12.41 10.32
N ILE A 56 -6.79 -13.56 9.66
CA ILE A 56 -5.97 -13.99 8.52
C ILE A 56 -6.16 -13.02 7.34
N ALA A 57 -7.40 -12.70 6.96
CA ALA A 57 -7.67 -11.81 5.84
C ALA A 57 -7.05 -10.41 6.06
N VAL A 58 -7.25 -9.83 7.25
CA VAL A 58 -6.70 -8.53 7.63
C VAL A 58 -5.17 -8.60 7.71
N GLY A 59 -4.61 -9.63 8.35
CA GLY A 59 -3.16 -9.84 8.43
C GLY A 59 -2.49 -9.95 7.06
N GLY A 60 -3.10 -10.67 6.12
CA GLY A 60 -2.62 -10.79 4.75
C GLY A 60 -2.61 -9.46 4.00
N LEU A 61 -3.68 -8.66 4.13
CA LEU A 61 -3.74 -7.32 3.53
C LEU A 61 -2.66 -6.39 4.08
N ILE A 62 -2.40 -6.43 5.39
CA ILE A 62 -1.36 -5.62 6.04
C ILE A 62 0.04 -5.99 5.50
N ILE A 63 0.31 -7.27 5.28
CA ILE A 63 1.57 -7.72 4.68
C ILE A 63 1.71 -7.19 3.26
N ILE A 64 0.66 -7.25 2.43
CA ILE A 64 0.68 -6.74 1.05
C ILE A 64 0.92 -5.23 1.03
N PHE A 65 0.14 -4.46 1.79
CA PHE A 65 0.32 -3.00 1.88
C PHE A 65 1.68 -2.63 2.46
N GLY A 66 2.19 -3.42 3.39
CA GLY A 66 3.53 -3.27 3.93
C GLY A 66 4.62 -3.47 2.87
N ILE A 67 4.51 -4.51 2.04
CA ILE A 67 5.49 -4.79 0.96
C ILE A 67 5.47 -3.65 -0.04
N ILE A 68 4.30 -3.16 -0.41
CA ILE A 68 4.15 -1.99 -1.31
C ILE A 68 4.78 -0.75 -0.68
N GLY A 69 4.60 -0.52 0.63
CA GLY A 69 5.23 0.60 1.35
C GLY A 69 6.75 0.50 1.41
N CYS A 70 7.29 -0.68 1.68
CA CYS A 70 8.73 -0.91 1.74
C CYS A 70 9.39 -0.76 0.35
N VAL A 71 8.79 -1.36 -0.69
CA VAL A 71 9.23 -1.23 -2.08
C VAL A 71 9.12 0.23 -2.53
N GLY A 72 8.02 0.91 -2.23
CA GLY A 72 7.82 2.31 -2.57
C GLY A 72 8.86 3.22 -1.93
N ALA A 73 9.25 2.93 -0.68
CA ALA A 73 10.25 3.71 0.02
C ALA A 73 11.69 3.46 -0.48
N ILE A 74 12.07 2.21 -0.75
CA ILE A 74 13.36 1.86 -1.35
C ILE A 74 13.45 2.43 -2.78
N ALA A 75 12.39 2.26 -3.57
CA ALA A 75 12.28 2.85 -4.89
C ALA A 75 12.42 4.37 -4.80
N SER A 76 11.72 5.04 -3.89
CA SER A 76 11.83 6.49 -3.74
C SER A 76 13.25 6.96 -3.42
N ARG A 77 14.06 6.21 -2.68
CA ARG A 77 15.46 6.57 -2.36
C ARG A 77 16.38 6.41 -3.57
N LEU A 78 16.28 5.31 -4.32
CA LEU A 78 17.05 5.09 -5.56
C LEU A 78 16.61 6.04 -6.68
N VAL A 79 15.29 6.20 -6.85
CA VAL A 79 14.66 7.06 -7.84
C VAL A 79 14.96 8.53 -7.54
N LEU A 80 14.83 9.01 -6.29
CA LEU A 80 15.25 10.39 -5.96
C LEU A 80 16.75 10.56 -6.21
N LEU A 81 17.62 9.69 -5.72
CA LEU A 81 19.06 9.90 -5.87
C LEU A 81 19.50 9.90 -7.34
N VAL A 82 19.02 8.96 -8.15
CA VAL A 82 19.40 8.85 -9.58
C VAL A 82 18.74 9.94 -10.43
N LEU A 83 17.51 10.34 -10.11
CA LEU A 83 16.74 11.25 -10.96
C LEU A 83 16.91 12.72 -10.57
N PHE A 84 17.11 13.02 -9.29
CA PHE A 84 17.24 14.39 -8.78
C PHE A 84 18.61 14.98 -9.12
N GLN A 85 19.64 14.15 -9.32
CA GLN A 85 21.01 14.66 -9.41
C GLN A 85 21.33 15.34 -10.74
N ASN A 86 20.65 15.05 -11.86
CA ASN A 86 20.80 15.78 -13.15
C ASN A 86 19.66 15.55 -14.18
N THR A 87 18.87 14.47 -14.09
CA THR A 87 18.04 14.01 -15.23
C THR A 87 16.57 14.45 -15.19
N ILE A 88 15.93 14.56 -14.01
CA ILE A 88 14.51 14.94 -13.88
C ILE A 88 14.30 16.45 -13.69
N SER A 89 15.16 17.13 -12.94
CA SER A 89 15.08 18.60 -12.76
C SER A 89 15.24 19.33 -14.10
N GLU A 90 16.09 18.79 -14.97
CA GLU A 90 16.30 19.28 -16.33
C GLU A 90 15.29 18.74 -17.33
N GLY A 91 14.61 17.61 -17.05
CA GLY A 91 13.61 17.01 -17.96
C GLY A 91 14.18 16.12 -19.06
N ASN A 92 15.46 15.72 -18.95
CA ASN A 92 16.18 14.90 -19.94
C ASN A 92 15.54 13.51 -20.14
N LEU A 93 15.05 12.87 -19.08
CA LEU A 93 14.36 11.57 -19.19
C LEU A 93 13.10 11.68 -20.06
N PHE A 94 12.28 12.70 -19.78
CA PHE A 94 11.02 12.92 -20.47
C PHE A 94 11.26 13.40 -21.91
N ARG A 95 12.34 14.15 -22.15
CA ARG A 95 12.83 14.50 -23.49
C ARG A 95 13.17 13.25 -24.29
N GLY A 96 13.90 12.29 -23.71
CA GLY A 96 14.22 11.01 -24.36
C GLY A 96 12.96 10.25 -24.80
N PHE A 97 11.97 10.12 -23.93
CA PHE A 97 10.69 9.48 -24.29
C PHE A 97 9.95 10.22 -25.41
N ILE A 98 9.97 11.55 -25.41
CA ILE A 98 9.35 12.32 -26.51
C ILE A 98 10.11 12.11 -27.82
N GLN A 99 11.45 12.10 -27.77
CA GLN A 99 12.28 11.99 -28.95
C GLN A 99 12.18 10.62 -29.63
N THR A 100 12.04 9.53 -28.87
CA THR A 100 12.09 8.17 -29.42
C THR A 100 10.74 7.46 -29.47
N ASP A 101 9.88 7.66 -28.48
CA ASP A 101 8.73 6.81 -28.23
C ASP A 101 7.38 7.47 -28.55
N TYR A 102 7.31 8.80 -28.50
CA TYR A 102 6.07 9.52 -28.79
C TYR A 102 5.68 9.32 -30.26
N GLY A 103 4.42 8.96 -30.52
CA GLY A 103 3.93 8.59 -31.86
C GLY A 103 4.22 7.14 -32.28
N ASN A 104 5.33 6.56 -31.81
CA ASN A 104 5.73 5.19 -32.12
C ASN A 104 5.02 4.15 -31.24
N ASP A 105 4.84 4.46 -29.95
CA ASP A 105 4.13 3.61 -28.98
C ASP A 105 2.88 4.35 -28.49
N GLN A 106 1.69 3.81 -28.79
CA GLN A 106 0.42 4.42 -28.40
C GLN A 106 0.22 4.46 -26.88
N GLY A 107 0.72 3.46 -26.15
CA GLY A 107 0.63 3.41 -24.69
C GLY A 107 1.45 4.54 -24.06
N LYS A 108 2.70 4.69 -24.51
CA LYS A 108 3.58 5.77 -24.04
C LYS A 108 3.06 7.15 -24.46
N THR A 109 2.56 7.29 -25.69
CA THR A 109 1.96 8.53 -26.21
C THR A 109 0.81 9.01 -25.34
N ARG A 110 -0.15 8.12 -25.01
CA ARG A 110 -1.28 8.47 -24.13
C ARG A 110 -0.86 8.91 -22.74
N ILE A 111 0.18 8.29 -22.17
CA ILE A 111 0.72 8.67 -20.87
C ILE A 111 1.33 10.07 -20.95
N ILE A 112 2.12 10.35 -22.00
CA ILE A 112 2.74 11.65 -22.21
C ILE A 112 1.66 12.73 -22.40
N ASP A 113 0.64 12.46 -23.20
CA ASP A 113 -0.48 13.39 -23.42
C ASP A 113 -1.23 13.70 -22.13
N PHE A 114 -1.53 12.66 -21.33
CA PHE A 114 -2.18 12.84 -20.04
C PHE A 114 -1.34 13.70 -19.10
N VAL A 115 -0.03 13.46 -19.03
CA VAL A 115 0.89 14.23 -18.18
C VAL A 115 0.94 15.70 -18.64
N GLN A 116 1.10 15.95 -19.93
CA GLN A 116 1.16 17.30 -20.51
C GLN A 116 -0.11 18.09 -20.24
N TRP A 117 -1.27 17.48 -20.50
CA TRP A 117 -2.56 18.09 -20.24
C TRP A 117 -2.81 18.33 -18.74
N LYS A 118 -2.54 17.33 -17.89
CA LYS A 118 -2.81 17.41 -16.46
C LYS A 118 -1.90 18.41 -15.74
N LEU A 119 -0.65 18.50 -16.16
CA LEU A 119 0.36 19.35 -15.52
C LEU A 119 0.57 20.69 -16.23
N LYS A 120 -0.15 20.94 -17.34
CA LYS A 120 -0.03 22.14 -18.17
C LYS A 120 1.44 22.41 -18.54
N CYS A 121 2.06 21.38 -19.10
CA CYS A 121 3.46 21.39 -19.48
C CYS A 121 3.63 20.84 -20.89
N CYS A 122 4.78 21.10 -21.50
CA CYS A 122 5.09 20.63 -22.84
C CYS A 122 6.55 20.22 -22.99
N GLY A 123 6.77 19.13 -23.74
CA GLY A 123 8.11 18.59 -23.92
C GLY A 123 8.67 17.98 -22.64
N GLY A 124 9.95 17.63 -22.66
CA GLY A 124 10.67 17.20 -21.45
C GLY A 124 11.20 18.41 -20.69
N GLN A 125 12.01 19.21 -21.37
CA GLN A 125 12.58 20.46 -20.90
C GLN A 125 11.81 21.64 -21.47
N ARG A 126 11.45 21.59 -22.76
CA ARG A 126 10.77 22.67 -23.51
C ARG A 126 9.91 22.12 -24.63
N TYR A 127 8.96 22.93 -25.11
CA TYR A 127 8.12 22.59 -26.27
C TYR A 127 8.92 22.29 -27.55
N THR A 128 10.14 22.84 -27.68
CA THR A 128 11.05 22.58 -28.80
C THR A 128 11.58 21.15 -28.85
N ASP A 129 11.44 20.36 -27.78
CA ASP A 129 11.89 18.96 -27.77
C ASP A 129 11.15 18.09 -28.79
N TYR A 130 9.97 18.53 -29.24
CA TYR A 130 9.24 17.91 -30.34
C TYR A 130 9.88 18.14 -31.70
N LEU A 131 10.64 19.21 -31.91
CA LEU A 131 11.25 19.52 -33.21
C LEU A 131 12.31 18.49 -33.60
N ASP A 132 12.97 17.91 -32.60
CA ASP A 132 14.01 16.90 -32.75
C ASP A 132 13.49 15.47 -32.48
N SER A 133 12.17 15.24 -32.51
CA SER A 133 11.57 13.93 -32.20
C SER A 133 11.25 13.11 -33.46
N SER A 134 11.21 11.78 -33.30
CA SER A 134 10.75 10.87 -34.35
C SER A 134 9.36 11.25 -34.87
N TRP A 135 8.48 11.72 -33.98
CA TRP A 135 7.12 12.15 -34.31
C TRP A 135 7.09 13.35 -35.27
N ALA A 136 7.96 14.34 -35.10
CA ALA A 136 8.03 15.48 -36.02
C ALA A 136 8.53 15.11 -37.41
N HIS A 137 9.34 14.05 -37.51
CA HIS A 137 9.84 13.53 -38.79
C HIS A 137 8.90 12.50 -39.45
N GLN A 138 7.87 12.05 -38.74
CA GLN A 138 6.93 11.05 -39.23
C GLN A 138 5.90 11.61 -40.23
N ASP A 139 5.51 12.88 -40.07
CA ASP A 139 4.59 13.59 -40.97
C ASP A 139 5.09 15.03 -41.15
N GLN A 140 5.09 15.53 -42.38
CA GLN A 140 5.43 16.92 -42.68
C GLN A 140 4.50 17.91 -41.95
N ASN A 141 3.28 17.51 -41.63
CA ASN A 141 2.33 18.32 -40.85
C ASN A 141 2.75 18.49 -39.38
N HIS A 142 3.63 17.64 -38.85
CA HIS A 142 4.11 17.73 -37.47
C HIS A 142 5.32 18.67 -37.29
N ILE A 143 5.96 19.08 -38.39
CA ILE A 143 7.14 19.95 -38.32
C ILE A 143 6.75 21.31 -37.75
N GLY A 144 7.41 21.73 -36.67
CA GLY A 144 7.07 22.99 -35.99
C GLY A 144 5.81 22.93 -35.11
N GLN A 145 5.20 21.75 -34.98
CA GLN A 145 4.02 21.53 -34.16
C GLN A 145 4.34 20.76 -32.87
N VAL A 146 3.41 20.86 -31.92
CA VAL A 146 3.34 20.07 -30.69
C VAL A 146 1.95 19.47 -30.59
N PRO A 147 1.75 18.33 -29.91
CA PRO A 147 0.46 17.70 -29.80
C PRO A 147 -0.56 18.55 -29.05
N LEU A 148 -1.85 18.25 -29.25
CA LEU A 148 -2.98 18.95 -28.63
C LEU A 148 -2.90 19.00 -27.09
N SER A 149 -2.33 17.97 -26.48
CA SER A 149 -2.09 17.88 -25.03
C SER A 149 -1.14 18.97 -24.49
N CYS A 150 -0.31 19.55 -25.35
CA CYS A 150 0.66 20.61 -25.03
C CYS A 150 0.11 22.04 -25.29
N CYS A 151 -1.07 22.19 -25.90
CA CYS A 151 -1.62 23.49 -26.25
C CYS A 151 -2.19 24.23 -25.02
N ALA A 152 -1.81 25.49 -24.86
CA ALA A 152 -2.10 26.31 -23.68
C ALA A 152 -3.51 26.91 -23.67
N ASP A 153 -4.02 27.24 -24.86
CA ASP A 153 -5.36 27.75 -25.04
C ASP A 153 -6.01 27.01 -26.21
N TYR A 154 -7.01 26.19 -25.90
CA TYR A 154 -7.79 25.48 -26.91
C TYR A 154 -8.71 26.42 -27.70
N LYS A 155 -8.97 27.64 -27.19
CA LYS A 155 -9.92 28.60 -27.76
C LYS A 155 -9.26 29.71 -28.60
N SER A 156 -7.98 30.04 -28.38
CA SER A 156 -7.32 31.08 -29.17
C SER A 156 -6.63 30.51 -30.41
N ASN A 157 -7.33 30.62 -31.55
CA ASN A 157 -6.78 30.58 -32.91
C ASN A 157 -6.43 29.20 -33.51
N GLU A 158 -7.00 28.92 -34.68
CA GLU A 158 -6.45 28.02 -35.72
C GLU A 158 -6.19 26.53 -35.39
N ALA A 159 -6.43 26.06 -34.17
CA ALA A 159 -6.41 24.63 -33.84
C ALA A 159 -7.66 23.89 -34.37
N SER A 160 -8.68 24.64 -34.83
CA SER A 160 -9.96 24.13 -35.34
C SER A 160 -10.13 24.35 -36.85
N ASN A 161 -9.04 24.38 -37.63
CA ASN A 161 -9.15 24.04 -39.05
C ASN A 161 -8.92 22.53 -39.21
N ILE A 162 -9.94 21.77 -38.82
CA ILE A 162 -10.42 20.41 -39.18
C ILE A 162 -9.41 19.24 -39.33
N ASN A 163 -8.09 19.46 -39.46
CA ASN A 163 -7.07 18.44 -39.68
C ASN A 163 -5.83 18.55 -38.76
N ASN A 164 -5.81 19.46 -37.78
CA ASN A 164 -4.60 19.70 -36.99
C ASN A 164 -4.43 18.70 -35.83
N HIS A 165 -3.38 17.89 -35.92
CA HIS A 165 -2.90 16.97 -34.89
C HIS A 165 -2.22 17.70 -33.69
N GLY A 166 -2.24 19.03 -33.66
CA GLY A 166 -1.46 19.84 -32.72
C GLY A 166 -1.67 21.35 -32.82
N CYS A 167 -0.78 22.11 -32.17
CA CYS A 167 -0.63 23.57 -32.28
C CYS A 167 0.85 23.95 -32.46
N LYS A 168 1.13 25.23 -32.70
CA LYS A 168 2.49 25.71 -32.98
C LYS A 168 3.41 25.61 -31.77
N ALA A 169 4.65 25.15 -32.01
CA ALA A 169 5.73 25.09 -31.02
C ALA A 169 6.37 26.47 -30.78
N ASP A 170 5.62 27.47 -30.29
CA ASP A 170 6.09 28.86 -30.15
C ASP A 170 6.06 29.43 -28.72
N GLY A 171 5.53 28.68 -27.77
CA GLY A 171 5.37 29.09 -26.37
C GLY A 171 4.23 30.08 -26.13
N ASN A 172 3.59 30.63 -27.16
CA ASN A 172 2.38 31.44 -27.02
C ASN A 172 1.13 30.55 -27.09
N LEU A 173 1.10 29.63 -28.06
CA LEU A 173 0.05 28.64 -28.23
C LEU A 173 0.34 27.33 -27.48
N SER A 174 1.60 27.09 -27.13
CA SER A 174 2.05 25.91 -26.39
C SER A 174 2.50 26.24 -24.96
N TYR A 175 2.40 25.27 -24.04
CA TYR A 175 2.88 25.47 -22.67
C TYR A 175 4.39 25.73 -22.64
N LYS A 176 4.80 26.88 -22.08
CA LYS A 176 6.22 27.24 -21.91
C LYS A 176 6.97 26.36 -20.92
N LYS A 177 6.26 25.73 -19.98
CA LYS A 177 6.85 24.96 -18.88
C LYS A 177 7.15 23.53 -19.33
N GLY A 178 8.41 23.09 -19.18
CA GLY A 178 8.80 21.69 -19.40
C GLY A 178 8.19 20.72 -18.39
N CYS A 179 7.86 19.51 -18.83
CA CYS A 179 7.20 18.52 -17.96
C CYS A 179 8.10 17.98 -16.85
N GLY A 180 9.42 17.88 -17.06
CA GLY A 180 10.35 17.48 -15.98
C GLY A 180 10.22 18.39 -14.75
N ARG A 181 10.29 19.70 -14.97
CA ARG A 181 10.11 20.70 -13.91
C ARG A 181 8.68 20.73 -13.37
N ALA A 182 7.67 20.50 -14.20
CA ALA A 182 6.28 20.44 -13.75
C ALA A 182 6.02 19.28 -12.80
N ILE A 183 6.59 18.10 -13.07
CA ILE A 183 6.51 16.91 -12.22
C ILE A 183 7.18 17.18 -10.87
N VAL A 184 8.40 17.74 -10.85
CA VAL A 184 9.10 18.10 -9.60
C VAL A 184 8.24 19.02 -8.74
N ASN A 185 7.69 20.08 -9.34
CA ASN A 185 6.81 21.01 -8.64
C ASN A 185 5.52 20.36 -8.11
N LEU A 186 4.96 19.39 -8.84
CA LEU A 186 3.78 18.65 -8.39
C LEU A 186 4.10 17.82 -7.16
N VAL A 187 5.22 17.09 -7.21
CA VAL A 187 5.66 16.23 -6.10
C VAL A 187 5.93 17.09 -4.88
N GLU A 188 6.68 18.18 -4.99
CA GLU A 188 6.97 19.08 -3.87
C GLU A 188 5.70 19.66 -3.25
N LYS A 189 4.74 20.11 -4.07
CA LYS A 189 3.48 20.68 -3.58
C LYS A 189 2.54 19.66 -2.96
N ARG A 190 2.53 18.42 -3.46
CA ARG A 190 1.61 17.37 -3.00
C ARG A 190 2.24 16.38 -2.03
N LEU A 191 3.52 16.56 -1.70
CA LEU A 191 4.23 15.69 -0.76
C LEU A 191 3.51 15.64 0.59
N LEU A 192 3.04 16.78 1.08
CA LEU A 192 2.26 16.86 2.33
C LEU A 192 0.99 15.99 2.30
N LEU A 193 0.28 15.96 1.17
CA LEU A 193 -0.93 15.14 1.01
C LEU A 193 -0.58 13.65 0.96
N ILE A 194 0.45 13.29 0.20
CA ILE A 194 0.92 11.89 0.09
C ILE A 194 1.40 11.39 1.46
N THR A 195 2.23 12.16 2.15
CA THR A 195 2.66 11.85 3.52
C THR A 195 1.47 11.77 4.47
N GLY A 196 0.48 12.66 4.34
CA GLY A 196 -0.75 12.64 5.14
C GLY A 196 -1.54 11.34 4.99
N ILE A 197 -1.74 10.83 3.77
CA ILE A 197 -2.42 9.56 3.52
C ILE A 197 -1.67 8.40 4.19
N VAL A 198 -0.35 8.36 4.04
CA VAL A 198 0.48 7.31 4.64
C VAL A 198 0.36 7.35 6.17
N VAL A 199 0.48 8.53 6.79
CA VAL A 199 0.34 8.69 8.25
C VAL A 199 -1.05 8.32 8.75
N ALA A 200 -2.10 8.67 8.01
CA ALA A 200 -3.48 8.31 8.37
C ALA A 200 -3.69 6.78 8.36
N ILE A 201 -3.18 6.10 7.34
CA ILE A 201 -3.22 4.63 7.26
C ILE A 201 -2.45 4.00 8.42
N LEU A 202 -1.27 4.53 8.76
CA LEU A 202 -0.49 4.07 9.93
C LEU A 202 -1.24 4.28 11.24
N GLY A 203 -1.93 5.42 11.41
CA GLY A 203 -2.75 5.68 12.59
C GLY A 203 -3.91 4.69 12.72
N LEU A 204 -4.61 4.41 11.62
CA LEU A 204 -5.69 3.42 11.58
C LEU A 204 -5.18 2.01 11.92
N GLN A 205 -3.98 1.68 11.46
CA GLN A 205 -3.31 0.42 11.74
C GLN A 205 -3.07 0.22 13.25
N LEU A 206 -2.53 1.24 13.93
CA LEU A 206 -2.28 1.22 15.38
C LEU A 206 -3.58 1.11 16.18
N PHE A 207 -4.62 1.82 15.73
CA PHE A 207 -5.95 1.74 16.35
C PHE A 207 -6.55 0.33 16.26
N GLY A 208 -6.41 -0.32 15.09
CA GLY A 208 -6.85 -1.70 14.89
C GLY A 208 -6.15 -2.69 15.83
N PHE A 209 -4.84 -2.56 16.02
CA PHE A 209 -4.10 -3.40 16.98
C PHE A 209 -4.56 -3.19 18.42
N LEU A 210 -4.76 -1.94 18.85
CA LEU A 210 -5.26 -1.63 20.20
C LEU A 210 -6.64 -2.27 20.44
N PHE A 211 -7.55 -2.18 19.47
CA PHE A 211 -8.87 -2.75 19.59
C PHE A 211 -8.84 -4.28 19.70
N ILE A 212 -7.98 -4.96 18.91
CA ILE A 212 -7.80 -6.42 18.99
C ILE A 212 -7.29 -6.83 20.37
N VAL A 213 -6.29 -6.12 20.91
CA VAL A 213 -5.75 -6.39 22.25
C VAL A 213 -6.83 -6.23 23.33
N LEU A 214 -7.60 -5.13 23.28
CA LEU A 214 -8.70 -4.88 24.21
C LEU A 214 -9.79 -5.97 24.11
N LEU A 215 -10.14 -6.39 22.90
CA LEU A 215 -11.11 -7.46 22.67
C LEU A 215 -10.61 -8.80 23.23
N ILE A 216 -9.34 -9.15 23.02
CA ILE A 216 -8.73 -10.36 23.60
C ILE A 216 -8.76 -10.28 25.14
N CYS A 217 -8.44 -9.13 25.74
CA CYS A 217 -8.53 -8.91 27.18
C CYS A 217 -9.97 -9.06 27.71
N TYR A 218 -10.96 -8.58 26.95
CA TYR A 218 -12.37 -8.75 27.30
C TYR A 218 -12.81 -10.22 27.22
N LEU A 219 -12.43 -10.94 26.15
CA LEU A 219 -12.79 -12.34 25.92
C LEU A 219 -12.07 -13.31 26.85
N ARG A 220 -10.91 -12.93 27.42
CA ARG A 220 -10.19 -13.73 28.43
C ARG A 220 -10.80 -13.69 29.82
N LYS A 221 -11.85 -12.91 30.07
CA LYS A 221 -12.53 -12.95 31.37
C LYS A 221 -13.12 -14.35 31.58
N PRO A 222 -12.74 -15.08 32.65
CA PRO A 222 -13.34 -16.37 32.94
C PRO A 222 -14.86 -16.18 33.13
N PRO A 223 -15.69 -17.11 32.64
CA PRO A 223 -17.11 -17.07 32.95
C PRO A 223 -17.28 -17.07 34.48
N PRO A 224 -18.28 -16.35 35.02
CA PRO A 224 -18.59 -16.45 36.45
C PRO A 224 -18.81 -17.92 36.81
N GLN A 225 -18.16 -18.42 37.86
CA GLN A 225 -18.30 -19.82 38.31
C GLN A 225 -19.77 -20.11 38.58
N GLN A 226 -20.34 -21.00 37.77
CA GLN A 226 -21.68 -21.52 37.96
C GLN A 226 -21.62 -22.52 39.15
N PRO A 227 -22.52 -22.45 40.15
CA PRO A 227 -22.40 -23.24 41.39
C PRO A 227 -22.21 -24.75 41.21
N ASP A 228 -22.72 -25.29 40.11
CA ASP A 228 -22.65 -26.68 39.68
C ASP A 228 -21.22 -27.14 39.35
N ASP A 229 -20.35 -26.28 38.82
CA ASP A 229 -18.96 -26.66 38.50
C ASP A 229 -18.15 -27.00 39.76
N VAL A 230 -18.39 -26.27 40.86
CA VAL A 230 -17.75 -26.52 42.17
C VAL A 230 -18.19 -27.87 42.72
N VAL A 231 -19.46 -28.24 42.51
CA VAL A 231 -20.03 -29.54 42.94
C VAL A 231 -19.38 -30.70 42.20
N TYR A 232 -19.14 -30.56 40.91
CA TYR A 232 -18.45 -31.59 40.11
C TYR A 232 -16.97 -31.68 40.46
N GLU A 233 -16.31 -30.56 40.74
CA GLU A 233 -14.89 -30.54 41.10
C GLU A 233 -14.66 -31.15 42.49
N MET A 234 -15.53 -30.85 43.47
CA MET A 234 -15.48 -31.52 44.77
C MET A 234 -15.77 -33.02 44.67
N ALA A 235 -16.74 -33.44 43.84
CA ALA A 235 -17.02 -34.87 43.60
C ALA A 235 -15.81 -35.60 42.98
N ARG A 236 -15.16 -35.00 41.99
CA ARG A 236 -13.93 -35.53 41.38
C ARG A 236 -12.78 -35.63 42.38
N THR A 237 -12.68 -34.70 43.32
CA THR A 237 -11.62 -34.69 44.34
C THR A 237 -11.84 -35.78 45.39
N GLN A 238 -13.11 -36.09 45.72
CA GLN A 238 -13.47 -37.22 46.57
C GLN A 238 -13.12 -38.57 45.90
N GLU A 239 -13.31 -38.69 44.59
CA GLU A 239 -13.04 -39.94 43.85
C GLU A 239 -11.53 -40.26 43.74
N LYS A 240 -10.66 -39.23 43.80
CA LYS A 240 -9.20 -39.40 43.79
C LYS A 240 -8.60 -39.62 45.18
N ALA A 241 -9.38 -39.50 46.25
CA ALA A 241 -8.89 -39.77 47.59
C ALA A 241 -8.68 -41.30 47.76
N PRO A 242 -7.50 -41.76 48.24
CA PRO A 242 -7.29 -43.16 48.55
C PRO A 242 -8.32 -43.62 49.59
N TYR A 243 -9.07 -44.68 49.29
CA TYR A 243 -9.97 -45.29 50.28
C TYR A 243 -9.16 -45.69 51.51
N PRO A 244 -9.53 -45.28 52.73
CA PRO A 244 -8.85 -45.74 53.93
C PRO A 244 -9.03 -47.25 54.05
N THR A 245 -7.93 -48.01 53.99
CA THR A 245 -7.94 -49.44 54.30
C THR A 245 -8.28 -49.59 55.78
N ARG A 246 -9.44 -50.20 56.05
CA ARG A 246 -9.88 -50.56 57.41
C ARG A 246 -8.89 -51.59 57.95
N GLY A 247 -7.96 -51.15 58.80
CA GLY A 247 -7.02 -52.04 59.48
C GLY A 247 -7.78 -53.06 60.32
N ASN A 248 -7.54 -54.35 60.05
CA ASN A 248 -8.00 -55.43 60.90
C ASN A 248 -7.14 -55.48 62.17
N THR A 249 -7.72 -55.12 63.30
CA THR A 249 -7.20 -55.44 64.64
C THR A 249 -7.89 -56.69 65.18
N TYR A 250 -7.24 -57.84 65.07
CA TYR A 250 -7.38 -59.03 65.93
C TYR A 250 -6.05 -59.81 65.79
N SER A 251 -5.36 -60.36 66.77
CA SER A 251 -5.48 -60.41 68.24
C SER A 251 -4.24 -61.19 68.68
N ASN A 252 -3.39 -60.62 69.53
CA ASN A 252 -2.44 -61.38 70.35
C ASN A 252 -3.00 -61.33 71.77
N LEU A 253 -3.64 -62.42 72.19
CA LEU A 253 -3.72 -62.96 73.55
C LEU A 253 -4.46 -64.30 73.48
#